data_AF-A0A952HMF1-F1
#
_entry.id   AF-A0A952HMF1-F1
#
_cell.length_a   1.000
_cell.length_b   1.000
_cell.length_c   1.000
_cell.angle_alpha   90.00
_cell.angle_beta   90.00
_cell.angle_gamma   90.00
#
_symmetry.space_group_name_H-M   'P 1'
#
loop_
_entity.id
_entity.type
_entity.pdbx_description
1 polymer ?
#
loop_
_entity_poly.entity_id
_entity_poly.type
_entity_poly.pdbx_seq_one_letter_code
_entity_poly.pdbx_strand_id
1 'polypeptide(L)'
;MNQEELNKIEKRRKTAHSAILTIKITVGILLVITIISFATSFISSFTSLDIPNSRFRDFFIIPFITIPLAVILTFASRYIENLINKEISKAIYEPAFKEKNTKFSYDDGLTLSEVMSSNIFPRPNRFASNNLTKGEILNFPYKASNITLIKEHEETDSDGHSHTYTTVIFDGRMYIIETPFNKKGINSIKKE
;
A
#
# COMPACT_ATOMS: atom_id res chain seq x y z
N MET A 1 -19.35 -21.15 -4.66
CA MET A 1 -18.64 -20.62 -5.84
C MET A 1 -18.38 -21.78 -6.78
N ASN A 2 -18.77 -21.69 -8.05
CA ASN A 2 -18.59 -22.78 -9.01
C ASN A 2 -17.12 -22.83 -9.50
N GLN A 3 -16.60 -24.00 -9.86
CA GLN A 3 -15.28 -24.21 -10.46
C GLN A 3 -15.05 -23.29 -11.68
N GLU A 4 -16.10 -23.02 -12.44
CA GLU A 4 -16.05 -22.14 -13.61
C GLU A 4 -15.75 -20.67 -13.25
N GLU A 5 -16.31 -20.17 -12.14
CA GLU A 5 -16.06 -18.80 -11.65
C GLU A 5 -14.63 -18.66 -11.12
N LEU A 6 -14.14 -19.67 -10.40
CA LEU A 6 -12.76 -19.75 -9.93
C LEU A 6 -11.76 -19.70 -11.09
N ASN A 7 -11.99 -20.51 -12.13
CA ASN A 7 -11.13 -20.53 -13.32
C ASN A 7 -11.15 -19.20 -14.07
N LYS A 8 -12.29 -18.51 -14.11
CA LYS A 8 -12.42 -17.18 -14.71
C LYS A 8 -11.62 -16.12 -13.94
N ILE A 9 -11.69 -16.14 -12.61
CA ILE A 9 -10.94 -15.22 -11.73
C ILE A 9 -9.44 -15.48 -11.84
N GLU A 10 -9.02 -16.75 -11.82
CA GLU A 10 -7.62 -17.14 -11.95
C GLU A 10 -7.03 -16.71 -13.30
N LYS A 11 -7.78 -16.92 -14.40
CA LYS A 11 -7.37 -16.47 -15.72
C LYS A 11 -7.18 -14.96 -15.78
N ARG A 12 -8.12 -14.16 -15.24
CA ARG A 12 -8.00 -12.70 -15.17
C ARG A 12 -6.79 -12.26 -14.34
N ARG A 13 -6.57 -12.89 -13.18
CA ARG A 13 -5.38 -12.63 -12.33
C ARG A 13 -4.09 -12.88 -13.10
N LYS A 14 -3.97 -14.03 -13.78
CA LYS A 14 -2.79 -14.39 -14.57
C LYS A 14 -2.55 -13.39 -15.71
N THR A 15 -3.60 -13.04 -16.47
CA THR A 15 -3.50 -12.04 -17.54
C THR A 15 -3.02 -10.69 -17.03
N ALA A 16 -3.52 -10.24 -15.89
CA ALA A 16 -3.13 -8.95 -15.35
C ALA A 16 -1.76 -8.93 -14.69
N HIS A 17 -1.37 -9.99 -13.99
CA HIS A 17 0.01 -10.11 -13.53
C HIS A 17 0.97 -10.08 -14.72
N SER A 18 0.64 -10.77 -15.81
CA SER A 18 1.42 -10.69 -17.05
C SER A 18 1.49 -9.25 -17.57
N ALA A 19 0.36 -8.54 -17.65
CA ALA A 19 0.32 -7.17 -18.14
C ALA A 19 1.14 -6.21 -17.24
N ILE A 20 1.00 -6.30 -15.91
CA ILE A 20 1.78 -5.52 -14.95
C ILE A 20 3.27 -5.83 -15.08
N LEU A 21 3.64 -7.10 -15.23
CA LEU A 21 5.02 -7.51 -15.43
C LEU A 21 5.60 -6.91 -16.71
N THR A 22 4.87 -7.01 -17.83
CA THR A 22 5.25 -6.39 -19.10
C THR A 22 5.46 -4.89 -18.94
N ILE A 23 4.53 -4.19 -18.28
CA ILE A 23 4.65 -2.74 -18.02
C ILE A 23 5.92 -2.43 -17.19
N LYS A 24 6.18 -3.17 -16.12
CA LYS A 24 7.38 -2.97 -15.27
C LYS A 24 8.66 -3.17 -16.06
N ILE A 25 8.72 -4.19 -16.92
CA ILE A 25 9.87 -4.44 -17.80
C ILE A 25 10.03 -3.27 -18.80
N THR A 26 8.94 -2.82 -19.43
CA THR A 26 8.97 -1.68 -20.36
C THR A 26 9.48 -0.41 -19.67
N VAL A 27 9.02 -0.11 -18.47
CA VAL A 27 9.51 1.03 -17.68
C VAL A 27 11.00 0.89 -17.37
N GLY A 28 11.46 -0.30 -16.98
CA GLY A 28 12.88 -0.58 -16.75
C GLY A 28 13.73 -0.32 -18.00
N ILE A 29 13.29 -0.79 -19.17
CA ILE A 29 13.97 -0.56 -20.45
C ILE A 29 14.03 0.95 -20.77
N LEU A 30 12.92 1.67 -20.61
CA LEU A 30 12.86 3.11 -20.85
C LEU A 30 13.85 3.89 -19.96
N LEU A 31 13.96 3.52 -18.69
CA LEU A 31 14.91 4.14 -17.76
C LEU A 31 16.36 3.85 -18.16
N VAL A 32 16.68 2.61 -18.53
CA VAL A 32 18.02 2.24 -19.00
C VAL A 32 18.39 3.04 -20.26
N ILE A 33 17.49 3.15 -21.25
CA ILE A 33 17.71 3.96 -22.46
C ILE A 33 17.97 5.42 -22.10
N THR A 34 17.21 5.96 -21.13
CA THR A 34 17.36 7.35 -20.68
C THR A 34 18.72 7.58 -20.02
N ILE A 35 19.15 6.66 -19.14
CA ILE A 35 20.45 6.74 -18.45
C ILE A 35 21.59 6.63 -19.45
N ILE A 36 21.53 5.67 -20.38
CA ILE A 36 22.55 5.52 -21.43
C ILE A 36 22.64 6.78 -22.28
N SER A 37 21.50 7.35 -22.70
CA SER A 37 21.45 8.57 -23.51
C SER A 37 22.02 9.79 -22.76
N PHE A 38 21.78 9.86 -21.44
CA PHE A 38 22.35 10.91 -20.60
C PHE A 38 23.86 10.75 -20.43
N ALA A 39 24.32 9.52 -20.16
CA ALA A 39 25.74 9.21 -19.96
C ALA A 39 26.57 9.47 -21.24
N THR A 40 26.07 9.05 -22.41
CA THR A 40 26.77 9.29 -23.69
C THR A 40 26.87 10.79 -23.98
N SER A 41 25.80 11.54 -23.73
CA SER A 41 25.79 13.00 -23.93
C SER A 41 26.71 13.72 -22.96
N PHE A 42 26.74 13.29 -21.69
CA PHE A 42 27.65 13.82 -20.69
C PHE A 42 29.12 13.59 -21.08
N ILE A 43 29.52 12.36 -21.43
CA ILE A 43 30.88 12.03 -21.88
C ILE A 43 31.27 12.84 -23.12
N SER A 44 30.34 13.00 -24.06
CA SER A 44 30.57 13.73 -25.30
C SER A 44 30.81 15.24 -25.05
N SER A 45 30.22 15.80 -23.98
CA SER A 45 30.43 17.20 -23.58
C SER A 45 31.84 17.47 -23.05
N PHE A 46 32.53 16.46 -22.51
CA PHE A 46 33.89 16.58 -21.95
C PHE A 46 35.00 16.26 -22.95
N THR A 47 34.70 15.49 -23.99
CA THR A 47 35.74 14.94 -24.89
C THR A 47 36.06 15.83 -26.09
N SER A 48 35.50 17.06 -26.17
CA SER A 48 35.72 18.00 -27.29
C SER A 48 35.58 17.36 -28.67
N LEU A 49 34.77 16.30 -28.76
CA LEU A 49 34.36 15.70 -30.01
C LEU A 49 33.38 16.68 -30.66
N ASP A 50 33.65 17.08 -31.90
CA ASP A 50 32.73 17.89 -32.72
C ASP A 50 31.43 17.10 -32.94
N ILE A 51 30.50 17.25 -31.99
CA ILE A 51 29.19 16.61 -32.06
C ILE A 51 28.33 17.46 -33.00
N PRO A 52 27.76 16.88 -34.07
CA PRO A 52 26.83 17.60 -34.92
C PRO A 52 25.64 18.12 -34.08
N ASN A 53 25.21 19.36 -34.32
CA ASN A 53 24.10 20.03 -33.63
C ASN A 53 22.81 19.18 -33.52
N SER A 54 22.61 18.18 -34.39
CA SER A 54 21.48 17.25 -34.32
C SER A 54 21.49 16.35 -33.07
N ARG A 55 22.66 15.92 -32.58
CA ARG A 55 22.77 15.02 -31.41
C ARG A 55 22.55 15.74 -30.08
N PHE A 56 22.80 17.05 -30.02
CA PHE A 56 22.52 17.88 -28.84
C PHE A 56 21.01 18.06 -28.62
N ARG A 57 20.22 18.02 -29.69
CA ARG A 57 18.76 18.09 -29.61
C ARG A 57 18.17 16.80 -29.03
N ASP A 58 18.72 15.65 -29.42
CA ASP A 58 18.25 14.34 -28.97
C ASP A 58 18.49 14.13 -27.46
N PHE A 59 19.53 14.77 -26.89
CA PHE A 59 19.79 14.80 -25.44
C PHE A 59 18.60 15.31 -24.61
N PHE A 60 17.90 16.33 -25.09
CA PHE A 60 16.74 16.88 -24.40
C PHE A 60 15.45 16.14 -24.75
N ILE A 61 15.31 15.65 -25.98
CA ILE A 61 14.07 15.01 -26.43
C ILE A 61 13.83 13.67 -25.72
N ILE A 62 14.86 12.82 -25.60
CA ILE A 62 14.72 11.48 -25.03
C ILE A 62 14.14 11.50 -23.61
N PRO A 63 14.74 12.19 -22.61
CA PRO A 63 14.18 12.24 -21.25
C PRO A 63 12.81 12.90 -21.18
N PHE A 64 12.54 13.91 -22.04
CA PHE A 64 11.22 14.56 -22.09
C PHE A 64 10.10 13.62 -22.58
N ILE A 65 10.42 12.57 -23.34
CA ILE A 65 9.44 11.58 -23.79
C ILE A 65 9.40 10.38 -22.84
N THR A 66 10.55 9.85 -22.47
CA THR A 66 10.65 8.60 -21.70
C THR A 66 10.18 8.76 -20.26
N ILE A 67 10.44 9.90 -19.62
CA ILE A 67 10.05 10.14 -18.22
C ILE A 67 8.52 10.23 -18.07
N PRO A 68 7.79 11.09 -18.82
CA PRO A 68 6.33 11.13 -18.73
C PRO A 68 5.69 9.79 -19.09
N LEU A 69 6.21 9.09 -20.11
CA LEU A 69 5.71 7.77 -20.50
C LEU A 69 5.90 6.74 -19.37
N ALA A 70 7.08 6.72 -18.73
CA ALA A 70 7.35 5.85 -17.59
C ALA A 70 6.42 6.14 -16.41
N VAL A 71 6.13 7.42 -16.14
CA VAL A 71 5.17 7.84 -15.09
C VAL A 71 3.76 7.33 -15.42
N ILE A 72 3.26 7.58 -16.63
CA ILE A 72 1.93 7.12 -17.08
C ILE A 72 1.81 5.60 -16.95
N LEU A 73 2.80 4.86 -17.43
CA LEU A 73 2.84 3.39 -17.34
C LEU A 73 2.84 2.90 -15.89
N THR A 74 3.57 3.58 -15.00
CA THR A 74 3.57 3.27 -13.57
C THR A 74 2.20 3.47 -12.95
N PHE A 75 1.53 4.58 -13.24
CA PHE A 75 0.16 4.83 -12.79
C PHE A 75 -0.83 3.79 -13.33
N ALA A 76 -0.73 3.44 -14.62
CA ALA A 76 -1.56 2.41 -15.23
C ALA A 76 -1.38 1.04 -14.54
N SER A 77 -0.14 0.66 -14.23
CA SER A 77 0.14 -0.60 -13.53
C SER A 77 -0.51 -0.66 -12.14
N ARG A 78 -0.41 0.43 -11.36
CA ARG A 78 -1.05 0.55 -10.03
C ARG A 78 -2.56 0.52 -10.13
N TYR A 79 -3.13 1.17 -11.14
CA TYR A 79 -4.57 1.17 -11.37
C TYR A 79 -5.09 -0.25 -11.65
N ILE A 80 -4.43 -0.99 -12.54
CA ILE A 80 -4.77 -2.37 -12.87
C ILE A 80 -4.66 -3.28 -11.63
N GLU A 81 -3.57 -3.12 -10.88
CA GLU A 81 -3.32 -3.90 -9.65
C GLU A 81 -4.41 -3.68 -8.60
N ASN A 82 -4.79 -2.41 -8.35
CA ASN A 82 -5.85 -2.07 -7.41
C ASN A 82 -7.22 -2.62 -7.85
N LEU A 83 -7.54 -2.49 -9.14
CA LEU A 83 -8.83 -2.93 -9.69
C LEU A 83 -9.00 -4.44 -9.52
N ILE A 84 -7.92 -5.20 -9.77
CA ILE A 84 -7.95 -6.67 -9.72
C ILE A 84 -7.86 -7.19 -8.30
N ASN A 85 -7.06 -6.57 -7.45
CA ASN A 85 -7.08 -6.88 -6.02
C ASN A 85 -8.48 -6.66 -5.45
N LYS A 86 -9.16 -5.58 -5.84
CA LYS A 86 -10.55 -5.32 -5.44
C LYS A 86 -11.52 -6.37 -5.99
N GLU A 87 -11.39 -6.75 -7.25
CA GLU A 87 -12.27 -7.76 -7.88
C GLU A 87 -12.08 -9.17 -7.31
N ILE A 88 -10.83 -9.62 -7.16
CA ILE A 88 -10.48 -10.92 -6.55
C ILE A 88 -10.96 -10.94 -5.10
N SER A 89 -10.64 -9.89 -4.35
CA SER A 89 -11.05 -9.84 -2.96
C SER A 89 -12.57 -9.85 -2.86
N LYS A 90 -13.29 -9.09 -3.70
CA LYS A 90 -14.76 -9.14 -3.77
C LYS A 90 -15.27 -10.55 -4.07
N ALA A 91 -14.73 -11.21 -5.08
CA ALA A 91 -15.20 -12.54 -5.47
C ALA A 91 -14.92 -13.64 -4.42
N ILE A 92 -13.81 -13.55 -3.69
CA ILE A 92 -13.45 -14.55 -2.66
C ILE A 92 -14.21 -14.29 -1.36
N TYR A 93 -14.26 -13.02 -0.94
CA TYR A 93 -14.74 -12.65 0.38
C TYR A 93 -16.26 -12.41 0.42
N GLU A 94 -16.85 -11.81 -0.63
CA GLU A 94 -18.28 -11.50 -0.64
C GLU A 94 -19.17 -12.75 -0.47
N PRO A 95 -18.89 -13.92 -1.08
CA PRO A 95 -19.66 -15.14 -0.83
C PRO A 95 -19.52 -15.64 0.61
N ALA A 96 -18.29 -15.65 1.15
CA ALA A 96 -18.00 -16.09 2.52
C ALA A 96 -18.64 -15.17 3.57
N PHE A 97 -18.79 -13.88 3.26
CA PHE A 97 -19.38 -12.89 4.15
C PHE A 97 -20.91 -12.80 4.02
N LYS A 98 -21.49 -13.04 2.83
CA LYS A 98 -22.95 -13.17 2.65
C LYS A 98 -23.53 -14.33 3.44
N GLU A 99 -22.84 -15.47 3.48
CA GLU A 99 -23.26 -16.65 4.27
C GLU A 99 -23.33 -16.35 5.78
N LYS A 100 -22.55 -15.37 6.25
CA LYS A 100 -22.43 -14.99 7.67
C LYS A 100 -23.01 -13.60 7.98
N ASN A 101 -23.91 -13.05 7.15
CA ASN A 101 -24.50 -11.71 7.32
C ASN A 101 -23.47 -10.59 7.62
N THR A 102 -22.27 -10.71 7.05
CA THR A 102 -21.17 -9.78 7.27
C THR A 102 -21.07 -8.82 6.08
N LYS A 103 -20.94 -7.52 6.34
CA LYS A 103 -20.63 -6.47 5.35
C LYS A 103 -19.12 -6.28 5.26
N PHE A 104 -18.57 -6.28 4.05
CA PHE A 104 -17.16 -6.03 3.79
C PHE A 104 -16.98 -4.73 2.99
N SER A 105 -16.04 -3.88 3.41
CA SER A 105 -15.59 -2.70 2.65
C SER A 105 -14.07 -2.74 2.46
N TYR A 106 -13.63 -2.68 1.21
CA TYR A 106 -12.21 -2.78 0.82
C TYR A 106 -11.43 -1.48 1.09
N ASP A 107 -12.06 -0.35 0.81
CA ASP A 107 -11.41 0.95 0.84
C ASP A 107 -11.54 1.64 2.21
N ASP A 108 -12.40 1.10 3.09
CA ASP A 108 -12.57 1.60 4.45
C ASP A 108 -11.67 0.85 5.44
N GLY A 109 -11.34 1.52 6.54
CA GLY A 109 -10.65 0.96 7.70
C GLY A 109 -11.34 1.38 9.00
N LEU A 110 -10.82 0.89 10.12
CA LEU A 110 -11.16 1.47 11.42
C LEU A 110 -10.64 2.90 11.49
N THR A 111 -11.37 3.78 12.16
CA THR A 111 -10.87 5.12 12.46
C THR A 111 -9.90 5.08 13.63
N LEU A 112 -8.98 6.05 13.70
CA LEU A 112 -8.09 6.18 14.85
C LEU A 112 -8.89 6.30 16.16
N SER A 113 -10.01 7.01 16.15
CA SER A 113 -10.88 7.13 17.32
C SER A 113 -11.43 5.78 17.78
N GLU A 114 -11.87 4.92 16.85
CA GLU A 114 -12.34 3.57 17.17
C GLU A 114 -11.21 2.71 17.76
N VAL A 115 -10.00 2.76 17.18
CA VAL A 115 -8.84 2.03 17.71
C VAL A 115 -8.46 2.52 19.11
N MET A 116 -8.40 3.84 19.30
CA MET A 116 -8.03 4.44 20.59
C MET A 116 -9.09 4.22 21.67
N SER A 117 -10.36 4.03 21.30
CA SER A 117 -11.43 3.73 22.26
C SER A 117 -11.19 2.42 23.03
N SER A 118 -10.37 1.51 22.48
CA SER A 118 -9.99 0.27 23.15
C SER A 118 -9.11 0.47 24.39
N ASN A 119 -8.41 1.62 24.51
CA ASN A 119 -7.38 1.88 25.52
C ASN A 119 -6.27 0.81 25.61
N ILE A 120 -6.10 -0.02 24.57
CA ILE A 120 -5.06 -1.07 24.53
C ILE A 120 -3.71 -0.48 24.12
N PHE A 121 -3.73 0.50 23.21
CA PHE A 121 -2.52 1.06 22.61
C PHE A 121 -2.27 2.49 23.08
N PRO A 122 -1.01 2.89 23.25
CA PRO A 122 -0.66 4.30 23.37
C PRO A 122 -1.01 5.05 22.07
N ARG A 123 -1.22 6.36 22.16
CA ARG A 123 -1.54 7.19 21.00
C ARG A 123 -0.36 7.19 20.00
N PRO A 124 -0.58 6.81 18.72
CA PRO A 124 0.47 6.78 17.71
C PRO A 124 0.71 8.17 17.09
N ASN A 125 1.86 8.34 16.45
CA ASN A 125 2.15 9.47 15.56
C ASN A 125 1.57 9.22 14.15
N ARG A 126 1.68 7.98 13.65
CA ARG A 126 1.12 7.58 12.35
C ARG A 126 0.15 6.42 12.49
N PHE A 127 -0.93 6.47 11.71
CA PHE A 127 -1.98 5.47 11.69
C PHE A 127 -2.36 5.13 10.24
N ALA A 128 -2.46 3.84 9.95
CA ALA A 128 -3.02 3.33 8.71
C ALA A 128 -4.04 2.23 9.02
N SER A 129 -5.14 2.19 8.26
CA SER A 129 -6.11 1.11 8.34
C SER A 129 -6.76 0.82 6.99
N ASN A 130 -7.07 -0.45 6.73
CA ASN A 130 -7.77 -0.90 5.53
C ASN A 130 -8.56 -2.20 5.78
N ASN A 131 -9.33 -2.63 4.77
CA ASN A 131 -10.05 -3.90 4.75
C ASN A 131 -11.06 -4.06 5.90
N LEU A 132 -11.95 -3.09 6.06
CA LEU A 132 -13.00 -3.09 7.07
C LEU A 132 -14.05 -4.17 6.85
N THR A 133 -14.08 -5.14 7.76
CA THR A 133 -15.17 -6.09 7.98
C THR A 133 -16.12 -5.61 9.07
N LYS A 134 -17.43 -5.68 8.84
CA LYS A 134 -18.48 -5.39 9.82
C LYS A 134 -19.50 -6.52 9.82
N GLY A 135 -19.98 -6.98 10.95
CA GLY A 135 -21.02 -8.00 10.98
C GLY A 135 -21.46 -8.31 12.40
N GLU A 136 -21.98 -9.51 12.59
CA GLU A 136 -22.38 -10.00 13.91
C GLU A 136 -21.69 -11.33 14.21
N ILE A 137 -21.13 -11.47 15.41
CA ILE A 137 -20.59 -12.73 15.94
C ILE A 137 -21.36 -13.03 17.22
N LEU A 138 -22.09 -14.16 17.25
CA LEU A 138 -22.91 -14.55 18.41
C LEU A 138 -23.89 -13.44 18.86
N ASN A 139 -24.54 -12.77 17.89
CA ASN A 139 -25.44 -11.62 18.08
C ASN A 139 -24.77 -10.34 18.63
N PHE A 140 -23.44 -10.26 18.63
CA PHE A 140 -22.71 -9.03 18.97
C PHE A 140 -22.17 -8.37 17.70
N PRO A 141 -22.45 -7.07 17.50
CA PRO A 141 -21.85 -6.31 16.41
C PRO A 141 -20.33 -6.34 16.53
N TYR A 142 -19.65 -6.59 15.42
CA TYR A 142 -18.20 -6.49 15.35
C TYR A 142 -17.74 -5.66 14.15
N LYS A 143 -16.57 -5.05 14.32
CA LYS A 143 -15.79 -4.41 13.28
C LYS A 143 -14.38 -4.99 13.33
N ALA A 144 -13.76 -5.21 12.18
CA ALA A 144 -12.36 -5.57 12.14
C ALA A 144 -11.66 -4.99 10.92
N SER A 145 -10.40 -4.60 11.08
CA SER A 145 -9.56 -4.06 10.00
C SER A 145 -8.11 -4.40 10.26
N ASN A 146 -7.30 -4.41 9.21
CA ASN A 146 -5.87 -4.36 9.40
C ASN A 146 -5.50 -2.93 9.82
N ILE A 147 -4.64 -2.81 10.83
CA ILE A 147 -4.18 -1.54 11.36
C ILE A 147 -2.66 -1.58 11.54
N THR A 148 -2.03 -0.44 11.31
CA THR A 148 -0.62 -0.21 11.61
C THR A 148 -0.51 1.06 12.46
N LEU A 149 0.13 0.93 13.62
CA LEU A 149 0.33 2.00 14.60
C LEU A 149 1.83 2.24 14.76
N ILE A 150 2.28 3.47 14.51
CA ILE A 150 3.71 3.82 14.56
C ILE A 150 3.90 5.00 15.51
N LYS A 151 4.91 4.89 16.38
CA LYS A 151 5.40 5.97 17.24
C LYS A 151 6.71 6.51 16.69
N GLU A 152 6.83 7.81 16.64
CA GLU A 152 8.08 8.49 16.32
C GLU A 152 8.74 8.95 17.62
N HIS A 153 10.04 8.73 17.68
CA HIS A 153 10.90 9.14 18.79
C HIS A 153 11.94 10.10 18.25
N GLU A 154 12.19 11.16 19.00
CA GLU A 154 13.29 12.06 18.79
C GLU A 154 14.25 11.90 19.95
N GLU A 155 15.51 11.59 19.63
CA GLU A 155 16.59 11.49 20.60
C GLU A 155 17.66 12.49 20.18
N THR A 156 18.08 13.33 21.11
CA THR A 156 19.18 14.26 20.87
C THR A 156 20.41 13.69 21.53
N ASP A 157 21.47 13.52 20.74
CA ASP A 157 22.75 13.03 21.24
C ASP A 157 23.44 14.08 22.13
N SER A 158 24.52 13.68 22.79
CA SER A 158 25.34 14.57 23.61
C SER A 158 25.99 15.72 22.83
N ASP A 159 26.03 15.62 21.50
CA ASP A 159 26.64 16.59 20.59
C ASP A 159 25.59 17.58 20.01
N GLY A 160 24.32 17.43 20.39
CA GLY A 160 23.22 18.31 20.00
C GLY A 160 22.55 17.96 18.67
N HIS A 161 22.85 16.81 18.07
CA HIS A 161 22.17 16.33 16.87
C HIS A 161 20.91 15.54 17.24
N SER A 162 19.79 15.89 16.61
CA SER A 162 18.52 15.16 16.77
C SER A 162 18.42 14.01 15.76
N HIS A 163 18.19 12.82 16.28
CA HIS A 163 17.88 11.61 15.52
C HIS A 163 16.41 11.24 15.68
N THR A 164 15.72 11.04 14.56
CA THR A 164 14.35 10.53 14.57
C THR A 164 14.37 9.04 14.24
N TYR A 165 13.80 8.22 15.11
CA TYR A 165 13.56 6.80 14.83
C TYR A 165 12.10 6.43 15.07
N THR A 166 11.64 5.38 14.38
CA THR A 166 10.25 4.93 14.44
C THR A 166 10.14 3.57 15.08
N THR A 167 9.16 3.40 15.97
CA THR A 167 8.81 2.11 16.57
C THR A 167 7.40 1.72 16.16
N VAL A 168 7.24 0.50 15.65
CA VAL A 168 5.92 -0.08 15.37
C VAL A 168 5.30 -0.53 16.68
N ILE A 169 4.19 0.10 17.08
CA ILE A 169 3.42 -0.28 18.28
C ILE A 169 2.65 -1.57 18.00
N PHE A 170 2.00 -1.63 16.84
CA PHE A 170 1.20 -2.77 16.42
C PHE A 170 1.07 -2.77 14.90
N ASP A 171 1.16 -3.95 14.30
CA ASP A 171 0.88 -4.18 12.89
C ASP A 171 0.15 -5.52 12.76
N GLY A 172 -1.12 -5.48 12.36
CA GLY A 172 -1.94 -6.68 12.33
C GLY A 172 -3.44 -6.39 12.21
N ARG A 173 -4.26 -7.43 12.42
CA ARG A 173 -5.71 -7.32 12.31
C ARG A 173 -6.35 -7.10 13.68
N MET A 174 -7.01 -5.96 13.85
CA MET A 174 -7.75 -5.63 15.08
C MET A 174 -9.22 -5.98 14.93
N TYR A 175 -9.80 -6.57 15.99
CA TYR A 175 -11.23 -6.85 16.12
C TYR A 175 -11.80 -6.02 17.26
N ILE A 176 -12.85 -5.26 16.98
CA ILE A 176 -13.67 -4.53 17.95
C ILE A 176 -15.02 -5.25 18.00
N ILE A 177 -15.35 -5.84 19.14
CA ILE A 177 -16.62 -6.54 19.36
C ILE A 177 -17.39 -5.73 20.41
N GLU A 178 -18.56 -5.22 20.02
CA GLU A 178 -19.44 -4.49 20.90
C GLU A 178 -20.22 -5.49 21.77
N THR A 179 -19.68 -5.75 22.96
CA THR A 179 -20.34 -6.62 23.94
C THR A 179 -21.09 -5.80 24.99
N PRO A 180 -22.25 -6.26 25.49
CA PRO A 180 -23.00 -5.59 26.56
C PRO A 180 -22.31 -5.71 27.93
N PHE A 181 -21.24 -6.50 28.02
CA PHE A 181 -20.47 -6.68 29.24
C PHE A 181 -19.49 -5.52 29.39
N ASN A 182 -19.87 -4.55 30.23
CA ASN A 182 -18.97 -3.50 30.68
C ASN A 182 -17.82 -4.17 31.46
N LYS A 183 -16.64 -4.31 30.83
CA LYS A 183 -15.39 -4.86 31.42
C LYS A 183 -14.80 -3.95 32.52
N LYS A 184 -15.63 -3.38 33.41
CA LYS A 184 -15.19 -2.63 34.60
C LYS A 184 -14.40 -3.48 35.61
N GLY A 185 -14.19 -4.78 35.38
CA GLY A 185 -13.54 -5.69 36.32
C GLY A 185 -12.20 -6.30 35.89
N ILE A 186 -11.65 -6.00 34.69
CA ILE A 186 -10.38 -6.64 34.25
C ILE A 186 -9.14 -5.74 34.47
N ASN A 187 -9.31 -4.43 34.64
CA ASN A 187 -8.20 -3.49 34.83
C ASN A 187 -7.90 -3.13 36.28
N SER A 188 -8.50 -3.81 37.27
CA SER A 188 -8.11 -3.64 38.69
C SER A 188 -7.02 -4.64 39.08
N ILE A 189 -5.87 -4.63 38.39
CA ILE A 189 -4.65 -5.09 39.02
C ILE A 189 -4.15 -3.91 39.83
N LYS A 190 -4.51 -3.91 41.12
CA LYS A 190 -3.90 -3.06 42.13
C LYS A 190 -2.38 -3.21 42.01
N LYS A 191 -1.68 -2.09 41.83
CA LYS A 191 -0.28 -2.00 42.27
C LYS A 191 -0.32 -1.97 43.80
N GLU A 192 0.02 -3.09 44.42
CA GLU A 192 0.61 -3.11 45.77
C GLU A 192 2.12 -3.02 45.62
#